data_AF-A0A816T4K1-F1
#
_entry.id   AF-A0A816T4K1-F1
#
_cell.length_a   1.000
_cell.length_b   1.000
_cell.length_c   1.000
_cell.angle_alpha   90.00
_cell.angle_beta   90.00
_cell.angle_gamma   90.00
#
_symmetry.space_group_name_H-M   'P 1'
#
loop_
_entity.id
_entity.type
_entity.pdbx_description
1 polymer ?
#
loop_
_entity_poly.entity_id
_entity_poly.type
_entity_poly.pdbx_seq_one_letter_code
_entity_poly.pdbx_strand_id
1 'polypeptide(L)'
;MKSKDLQQVVFRKYEDVDGPTKIFRDLNDSLGLTTIKRWCKMIRDTGSIQLSKSPGGPRFARTSKKIQKVKHKLNQKKMVSVRSLTKDCSISNPVHIEY
;
A
#
# COMPACT_ATOMS: atom_id res chain seq x y z
N MET A 1 -7.18 3.89 -25.01
CA MET A 1 -6.27 4.93 -24.50
C MET A 1 -5.42 4.35 -23.37
N LYS A 2 -4.11 4.62 -23.30
CA LYS A 2 -3.26 4.06 -22.24
C LYS A 2 -3.45 4.88 -20.95
N SER A 3 -3.18 4.28 -19.79
CA SER A 3 -3.38 4.93 -18.47
C SER A 3 -2.57 6.23 -18.29
N LYS A 4 -1.39 6.34 -18.92
CA LYS A 4 -0.59 7.57 -18.91
C LYS A 4 -1.26 8.73 -19.67
N ASP A 5 -1.93 8.42 -20.77
CA ASP A 5 -2.62 9.43 -21.59
C ASP A 5 -3.80 10.01 -20.80
N LEU A 6 -4.55 9.17 -20.08
CA LEU A 6 -5.63 9.60 -19.19
C LEU A 6 -5.16 10.53 -18.07
N GLN A 7 -3.99 10.25 -17.47
CA GLN A 7 -3.42 11.12 -16.43
C GLN A 7 -3.09 12.51 -16.98
N GLN A 8 -2.49 12.57 -18.17
CA GLN A 8 -2.15 13.84 -18.83
C GLN A 8 -3.39 14.65 -19.18
N VAL A 9 -4.45 13.98 -19.66
CA VAL A 9 -5.73 14.65 -19.97
C VAL A 9 -6.37 15.23 -18.71
N VAL A 10 -6.43 14.47 -17.62
CA VAL A 10 -6.98 14.97 -16.33
C VAL A 10 -6.14 16.12 -15.79
N PHE A 11 -4.81 16.02 -15.88
CA PHE A 11 -3.90 17.06 -15.41
C PHE A 11 -4.12 18.39 -16.14
N ARG A 12 -4.11 18.37 -17.48
CA ARG A 12 -4.32 19.56 -18.31
C ARG A 12 -5.69 20.20 -18.06
N LYS A 13 -6.75 19.40 -18.03
CA LYS A 13 -8.10 19.93 -17.77
C LYS A 13 -8.21 20.55 -16.37
N TYR A 14 -7.54 19.98 -15.37
CA TYR A 14 -7.49 20.56 -14.04
C TYR A 14 -6.72 21.89 -14.01
N GLU A 15 -5.63 22.03 -14.77
CA GLU A 15 -4.93 23.31 -14.96
C GLU A 15 -5.81 24.36 -15.66
N ASP A 16 -6.65 23.94 -16.61
CA ASP A 16 -7.67 24.77 -17.27
C ASP A 16 -8.84 25.16 -16.33
N VAL A 17 -8.71 24.91 -15.01
CA VAL A 17 -9.68 25.23 -13.95
C VAL A 17 -10.99 24.42 -14.07
N ASP A 18 -10.96 23.30 -14.81
CA ASP A 18 -12.14 22.43 -14.89
C ASP A 18 -12.37 21.68 -13.58
N GLY A 19 -13.62 21.74 -13.11
CA GLY A 19 -14.05 20.97 -11.95
C GLY A 19 -14.08 19.45 -12.23
N PRO A 20 -13.91 18.59 -11.21
CA PRO A 20 -13.87 17.13 -11.37
C PRO A 20 -15.07 16.52 -12.11
N THR A 21 -16.25 17.13 -11.96
CA THR A 21 -17.48 16.69 -12.63
C THR A 21 -17.47 16.98 -14.13
N LYS A 22 -16.87 18.10 -14.55
CA LYS A 22 -16.72 18.46 -15.96
C LYS A 22 -15.71 17.53 -16.62
N ILE A 23 -14.55 17.31 -15.98
CA ILE A 23 -13.53 16.36 -16.43
C ILE A 23 -14.12 14.95 -16.59
N PHE A 24 -14.96 14.51 -15.65
CA PHE A 24 -15.65 13.22 -15.73
C PHE A 24 -16.55 13.08 -16.96
N ARG A 25 -17.36 14.10 -17.25
CA ARG A 25 -18.22 14.13 -18.45
C ARG A 25 -17.40 14.11 -19.73
N ASP A 26 -16.33 14.89 -19.78
CA ASP A 26 -15.45 14.97 -20.96
C ASP A 26 -14.69 13.66 -21.22
N LEU A 27 -14.46 12.87 -20.17
CA LEU A 27 -13.84 11.55 -20.25
C LEU A 27 -14.82 10.42 -20.59
N ASN A 28 -16.11 10.71 -20.77
CA ASN A 28 -17.14 9.78 -21.19
C ASN A 28 -17.06 8.40 -20.50
N ASP A 29 -17.04 8.42 -19.16
CA ASP A 29 -16.97 7.24 -18.29
C ASP A 29 -15.71 6.36 -18.41
N SER A 30 -14.68 6.80 -19.16
CA SER A 30 -13.40 6.08 -19.21
C SER A 30 -12.69 5.98 -17.86
N LEU A 31 -13.04 6.86 -16.90
CA LEU A 31 -12.61 6.82 -15.51
C LEU A 31 -13.79 7.09 -14.58
N GLY A 32 -13.85 6.39 -13.44
CA GLY A 32 -14.81 6.69 -12.40
C GLY A 32 -14.59 8.08 -11.77
N LEU A 33 -15.68 8.77 -11.45
CA LEU A 33 -15.65 10.09 -10.80
C LEU A 33 -14.82 10.12 -9.51
N THR A 34 -14.81 9.02 -8.75
CA THR A 34 -13.99 8.87 -7.54
C THR A 34 -12.49 8.93 -7.83
N THR A 35 -12.06 8.30 -8.92
CA THR A 35 -10.66 8.35 -9.39
C THR A 35 -10.28 9.76 -9.80
N ILE A 36 -11.14 10.45 -10.54
CA ILE A 36 -10.90 11.84 -10.99
C ILE A 36 -10.80 12.78 -9.79
N LYS A 37 -11.74 12.70 -8.84
CA LYS A 37 -11.68 13.49 -7.59
C LYS A 37 -10.40 13.25 -6.81
N ARG A 38 -9.96 11.99 -6.71
CA ARG A 38 -8.70 11.63 -6.06
C ARG A 38 -7.51 12.25 -6.78
N TRP A 39 -7.46 12.19 -8.11
CA TRP A 39 -6.37 12.76 -8.89
C TRP A 39 -6.33 14.29 -8.80
N CYS A 40 -7.47 14.97 -8.91
CA CYS A 40 -7.56 16.43 -8.69
C CYS A 40 -7.03 16.82 -7.30
N LYS A 41 -7.38 16.06 -6.26
CA LYS A 41 -6.82 16.27 -4.91
C LYS A 41 -5.31 16.08 -4.88
N MET A 42 -4.78 15.04 -5.53
CA MET A 42 -3.33 14.80 -5.58
C MET A 42 -2.58 15.89 -6.34
N ILE A 43 -3.14 16.39 -7.45
CA ILE A 43 -2.58 17.51 -8.21
C ILE A 43 -2.55 18.76 -7.32
N ARG A 44 -3.63 19.04 -6.59
CA ARG A 44 -3.67 20.17 -5.65
C ARG A 44 -2.65 20.05 -4.52
N ASP A 45 -2.51 18.85 -3.96
CA ASP A 45 -1.69 18.63 -2.76
C ASP A 45 -0.19 18.48 -3.10
N THR A 46 0.16 17.94 -4.28
CA THR A 46 1.54 17.56 -4.64
C THR A 46 2.00 18.03 -6.03
N GLY A 47 1.15 18.73 -6.78
CA GLY A 47 1.46 19.18 -8.16
C GLY A 47 1.52 18.06 -9.19
N SER A 48 1.22 16.81 -8.85
CA SER A 48 1.33 15.68 -9.79
C SER A 48 0.41 14.51 -9.42
N ILE A 49 0.12 13.65 -10.40
CA ILE A 49 -0.60 12.39 -10.17
C ILE A 49 0.41 11.27 -9.91
N GLN A 50 0.67 10.97 -8.63
CA GLN A 50 1.53 9.85 -8.24
C GLN A 50 0.72 8.57 -8.01
N LEU A 51 0.73 7.66 -8.99
CA LEU A 51 0.07 6.35 -8.86
C LEU A 51 0.96 5.27 -8.23
N SER A 52 2.14 5.63 -7.71
CA SER A 52 2.99 4.68 -7.01
C SER A 52 2.20 4.04 -5.88
N LYS A 53 2.32 2.71 -5.77
CA LYS A 53 1.74 2.01 -4.63
C LYS A 53 2.42 2.57 -3.39
N SER A 54 1.64 3.03 -2.42
CA SER A 54 2.18 3.31 -1.08
C SER A 54 3.00 2.09 -0.66
N PRO A 55 4.24 2.25 -0.16
CA PRO A 55 5.01 1.11 0.29
C PRO A 55 4.14 0.35 1.29
N GLY A 56 3.92 -0.94 1.00
CA GLY A 56 3.17 -1.79 1.92
C GLY A 56 3.79 -1.73 3.31
N GLY A 57 2.97 -1.91 4.35
CA GLY A 57 3.44 -1.86 5.73
C GLY A 57 4.69 -2.73 5.94
N PRO A 58 5.65 -2.28 6.75
CA PRO A 58 6.91 -2.98 6.96
C PRO A 58 6.67 -4.39 7.50
N ARG A 59 7.25 -5.40 6.83
CA ARG A 59 7.16 -6.82 7.23
C ARG A 59 8.13 -7.14 8.38
N PHE A 60 8.07 -6.39 9.48
CA PHE A 60 8.99 -6.54 10.61
C PHE A 60 8.99 -7.95 11.24
N ALA A 61 7.84 -8.63 11.24
CA ALA A 61 7.71 -9.97 11.83
C ALA A 61 8.34 -11.10 10.99
N ARG A 62 8.54 -10.89 9.68
CA ARG A 62 8.95 -11.94 8.71
C ARG A 62 10.33 -11.67 8.12
N THR A 63 11.31 -11.35 8.96
CA THR A 63 12.70 -11.28 8.50
C THR A 63 13.20 -12.67 8.10
N SER A 64 14.04 -12.75 7.05
CA SER A 64 14.60 -14.01 6.53
C SER A 64 15.24 -14.86 7.64
N LYS A 65 15.97 -14.20 8.54
CA LYS A 65 16.62 -14.82 9.72
C LYS A 65 15.61 -15.46 10.68
N LYS A 66 14.50 -14.80 11.00
CA LYS A 66 13.44 -15.37 11.87
C LYS A 66 12.75 -16.55 11.19
N ILE A 67 12.50 -16.46 9.88
CA ILE A 67 11.90 -17.54 9.09
C ILE A 67 12.81 -18.78 9.08
N GLN A 68 14.11 -18.60 8.85
CA GLN A 68 15.08 -19.71 8.85
C GLN A 68 15.16 -20.40 10.22
N LYS A 69 15.14 -19.64 11.32
CA LYS A 69 15.10 -20.22 12.68
C LYS A 69 13.86 -21.08 12.93
N VAL A 70 12.68 -20.60 12.54
CA VAL A 70 11.43 -21.37 12.67
C VAL A 70 11.48 -22.64 11.83
N LYS A 71 11.91 -22.55 10.56
CA LYS A 71 12.06 -23.71 9.67
C LYS A 71 13.02 -24.75 10.24
N HIS A 72 14.17 -24.32 10.76
CA HIS A 72 15.13 -25.22 11.40
C HIS A 72 14.51 -25.96 12.59
N LYS A 73 13.77 -25.26 13.47
CA LYS A 73 13.11 -25.90 14.62
C LYS A 73 12.01 -26.90 14.21
N LEU A 74 11.22 -26.57 13.19
CA LEU A 74 10.21 -27.49 12.65
C LEU A 74 10.84 -28.75 12.04
N ASN A 75 12.00 -28.62 11.40
CA ASN A 75 12.71 -29.77 10.83
C ASN A 75 13.33 -30.68 11.90
N GLN A 76 13.69 -30.15 13.07
CA GLN A 76 14.27 -30.92 14.18
C GLN A 76 13.21 -31.61 15.05
N LYS A 77 12.00 -31.07 15.14
CA LYS A 77 10.90 -31.63 15.96
C LYS A 77 9.58 -31.55 15.19
N LYS A 78 9.00 -32.72 14.92
CA LYS A 78 7.80 -32.88 14.07
C LYS A 78 6.52 -32.28 14.66
N MET A 79 6.47 -32.00 15.98
CA MET A 79 5.31 -31.43 16.67
C MET A 79 5.75 -30.39 17.71
N VAL A 80 6.00 -29.15 17.26
CA VAL A 80 6.27 -28.01 18.15
C VAL A 80 5.06 -27.08 18.14
N SER A 81 4.57 -26.72 19.33
CA SER A 81 3.46 -25.77 19.43
C SER A 81 3.89 -24.38 18.90
N VAL A 82 2.94 -23.65 18.32
CA VAL A 82 3.18 -22.26 17.88
C VAL A 82 3.66 -21.38 19.03
N ARG A 83 3.11 -21.56 20.24
CA ARG A 83 3.52 -20.81 21.44
C ARG A 83 4.97 -21.08 21.80
N SER A 84 5.41 -22.32 21.73
CA SER A 84 6.80 -22.70 21.94
C SER A 84 7.70 -22.04 20.90
N LEU A 85 7.35 -22.12 19.60
CA LEU A 85 8.12 -21.49 18.51
C LEU A 85 8.26 -19.97 18.69
N THR A 86 7.19 -19.30 19.11
CA THR A 86 7.19 -17.85 19.31
C THR A 86 8.14 -17.42 20.42
N LYS A 87 8.15 -18.14 21.55
CA LYS A 87 9.12 -17.92 22.65
C LYS A 87 10.55 -18.21 22.18
N ASP A 88 10.73 -19.39 21.60
CA ASP A 88 11.99 -19.95 21.15
C ASP A 88 12.69 -19.16 20.05
N CYS A 89 11.92 -18.46 19.22
CA CYS A 89 12.41 -17.68 18.10
C CYS A 89 12.29 -16.17 18.34
N SER A 90 11.92 -15.74 19.56
CA SER A 90 11.76 -14.34 19.94
C SER A 90 10.92 -13.54 18.92
N ILE A 91 9.81 -14.13 18.49
CA ILE A 91 8.95 -13.57 17.44
C ILE A 91 8.04 -12.48 18.02
N SER A 92 7.56 -12.68 19.24
CA SER A 92 6.85 -11.67 20.04
C SER A 92 7.67 -11.30 21.27
N ASN A 93 7.77 -10.00 21.59
CA ASN A 93 8.08 -9.59 22.96
C ASN A 93 6.81 -9.73 23.81
N PRO A 94 6.87 -10.24 25.05
CA PRO A 94 5.93 -9.79 26.06
C PRO A 94 6.22 -8.30 26.29
N VAL A 95 5.25 -7.45 26.01
CA VAL A 95 5.36 -6.03 26.36
C VAL A 95 5.38 -5.97 27.88
N HIS A 96 6.54 -5.77 28.49
CA HIS A 96 6.61 -5.21 29.84
C HIS A 96 6.21 -3.74 29.69
N ILE A 97 4.93 -3.45 29.95
CA ILE A 97 4.49 -2.09 30.25
C ILE A 97 4.82 -1.91 31.72
N GLU A 98 5.93 -1.24 32.02
CA GLU A 98 6.14 -0.67 33.35
C GLU A 98 5.17 0.51 33.48
N TYR A 99 4.33 0.45 34.52
CA TYR A 99 3.46 1.54 34.96
C TYR A 99 4.25 2.52 35.82
#